data_AF-A0A6H0KM01-F1
#
_entry.id   AF-A0A6H0KM01-F1
#
_cell.length_a   1.000
_cell.length_b   1.000
_cell.length_c   1.000
_cell.angle_alpha   90.00
_cell.angle_beta   90.00
_cell.angle_gamma   90.00
#
_symmetry.space_group_name_H-M   'P 1'
#
loop_
_entity.id
_entity.type
_entity.pdbx_description
1 polymer ?
#
loop_
_entity_poly.entity_id
_entity_poly.type
_entity_poly.pdbx_seq_one_letter_code
_entity_poly.pdbx_strand_id
1 'polypeptide(L)'
;MKKNLFYSLMTLCAVLFTSCGQEEIVSDNGNEIKAPVTIAVQAPVNNPLSRAGVTIPDGYTMQCIMQLLDAEGNTVGAQDTKQVNDGKVSFTISVDEQKNVAKALFWAEYVPTAGAAGKVYDTADLRAVGYNTASFDMTNAALMAACDAFCGKLETIGNASVTLKRPFANISVQPKNPAVAASATKLEVKYNALSGYDILEGKCSATAPVTYTNTSFNSASGAWFSNFFFAPTDVTNFAGEVSMALSGGYEKTITIRANALPLDVNMQILAKFEIGDGNYDVDVEVDPDYEALEMKVGSYINAEGKVVRDAADAVGIVFAMEAIGSDVPANYPTTLQGKTIAGYAVAIENVAAGRQALNPNGALTNLVETAASMTNGTQTTETLLTGIGDVAFKTAYDKWVGEHILGSENLSAWYIPTLAQLNAFMNTLFTIGETSATGSEDFRNLPEFEFVIGKMFDRDPIATVNYASSTINNGGNISGVRINVVNNIVTNAQAAGITVTGTGTQSALCRPMITIFK
;
A
#
# COMPACT_ATOMS: atom_id res chain seq x y z
N MET A 1 -52.09 31.95 16.33
CA MET A 1 -50.63 31.88 16.11
C MET A 1 -50.28 30.41 15.94
N LYS A 2 -49.89 29.97 14.72
CA LYS A 2 -48.52 29.54 14.33
C LYS A 2 -47.90 28.52 15.31
N LYS A 3 -47.31 27.38 14.94
CA LYS A 3 -46.99 26.71 13.66
C LYS A 3 -46.47 25.30 14.01
N ASN A 4 -46.92 24.30 13.25
CA ASN A 4 -46.27 23.08 12.75
C ASN A 4 -45.09 22.45 13.54
N LEU A 5 -45.33 21.24 14.05
CA LEU A 5 -44.31 20.19 14.19
C LEU A 5 -44.87 18.93 13.50
N PHE A 6 -44.35 18.59 12.32
CA PHE A 6 -44.73 17.39 11.57
C PHE A 6 -43.88 16.19 12.03
N TYR A 7 -44.55 15.11 12.46
CA TYR A 7 -44.44 13.70 12.01
C TYR A 7 -43.12 13.27 11.32
N SER A 8 -42.56 12.06 11.43
CA SER A 8 -42.97 10.77 12.00
C SER A 8 -41.92 9.72 11.59
N LEU A 9 -41.47 8.91 12.56
CA LEU A 9 -41.31 7.44 12.48
C LEU A 9 -40.50 6.81 11.31
N MET A 10 -39.37 6.16 11.63
CA MET A 10 -39.00 4.92 10.93
C MET A 10 -38.45 3.89 11.92
N THR A 11 -39.30 2.90 12.14
CA THR A 11 -39.20 1.78 13.05
C THR A 11 -38.30 0.70 12.48
N LEU A 12 -37.46 0.14 13.34
CA LEU A 12 -36.73 -1.11 13.17
C LEU A 12 -37.74 -2.25 12.90
N CYS A 13 -37.81 -2.74 11.66
CA CYS A 13 -38.59 -3.92 11.29
C CYS A 13 -37.66 -5.08 10.93
N ALA A 14 -37.47 -5.97 11.89
CA ALA A 14 -37.16 -7.37 11.63
C ALA A 14 -38.38 -8.03 10.97
N VAL A 15 -38.21 -8.67 9.81
CA VAL A 15 -39.23 -9.58 9.26
C VAL A 15 -38.54 -10.85 8.79
N LEU A 16 -38.91 -11.93 9.45
CA LEU A 16 -38.70 -13.32 9.09
C LEU A 16 -39.40 -13.61 7.75
N PHE A 17 -38.74 -14.35 6.87
CA PHE A 17 -39.43 -15.20 5.90
C PHE A 17 -39.07 -16.65 6.16
N THR A 18 -39.99 -17.35 6.82
CA THR A 18 -40.17 -18.80 6.68
C THR A 18 -41.05 -19.04 5.47
N SER A 19 -40.55 -19.71 4.43
CA SER A 19 -41.40 -20.47 3.51
C SER A 19 -40.91 -21.90 3.44
N CYS A 20 -41.67 -22.82 4.04
CA CYS A 20 -41.56 -24.24 3.79
C CYS A 20 -42.18 -24.57 2.43
N GLY A 21 -41.43 -25.32 1.63
CA GLY A 21 -41.91 -26.16 0.54
C GLY A 21 -40.96 -27.34 0.39
N GLN A 22 -41.26 -28.45 1.08
CA GLN A 22 -40.85 -29.81 0.70
C GLN A 22 -41.66 -30.17 -0.56
N GLU A 23 -41.21 -30.85 -1.62
CA GLU A 23 -40.16 -31.82 -1.91
C GLU A 23 -39.86 -31.72 -3.43
N GLU A 24 -38.60 -31.86 -3.84
CA GLU A 24 -38.20 -32.93 -4.76
C GLU A 24 -36.69 -33.14 -4.64
N ILE A 25 -36.29 -34.29 -4.13
CA ILE A 25 -34.90 -34.76 -4.26
C ILE A 25 -34.77 -35.22 -5.70
N VAL A 26 -34.40 -34.30 -6.58
CA VAL A 26 -33.79 -34.65 -7.86
C VAL A 26 -32.29 -34.66 -7.62
N SER A 27 -31.71 -35.84 -7.65
CA SER A 27 -30.27 -36.01 -7.78
C SER A 27 -29.84 -35.40 -9.11
N ASP A 28 -29.16 -34.26 -9.10
CA ASP A 28 -28.48 -33.75 -10.29
C ASP A 28 -26.99 -33.53 -10.03
N ASN A 29 -26.19 -34.10 -10.91
CA ASN A 29 -24.74 -34.10 -10.86
C ASN A 29 -24.22 -32.87 -11.62
N GLY A 30 -23.69 -31.87 -10.91
CA GLY A 30 -22.74 -30.90 -11.48
C GLY A 30 -23.00 -29.42 -11.14
N ASN A 31 -22.08 -28.81 -10.39
CA ASN A 31 -21.81 -27.35 -10.28
C ASN A 31 -22.98 -26.36 -10.48
N GLU A 32 -24.03 -26.45 -9.67
CA GLU A 32 -25.05 -25.39 -9.66
C GLU A 32 -24.58 -24.14 -8.91
N ILE A 33 -24.65 -23.00 -9.59
CA ILE A 33 -24.45 -21.66 -9.04
C ILE A 33 -25.69 -21.30 -8.20
N LYS A 34 -25.58 -21.33 -6.87
CA LYS A 34 -26.74 -21.23 -5.95
C LYS A 34 -27.00 -19.85 -5.35
N ALA A 35 -26.11 -18.87 -5.50
CA ALA A 35 -26.27 -17.54 -4.92
C ALA A 35 -25.60 -16.42 -5.75
N PRO A 36 -26.10 -15.17 -5.69
CA PRO A 36 -25.41 -14.01 -6.27
C PRO A 36 -24.02 -13.79 -5.69
N VAL A 37 -23.09 -13.28 -6.50
CA VAL A 37 -21.73 -12.91 -6.09
C VAL A 37 -21.68 -11.42 -5.77
N THR A 38 -21.03 -11.05 -4.67
CA THR A 38 -20.80 -9.65 -4.30
C THR A 38 -19.32 -9.30 -4.39
N ILE A 39 -19.01 -8.19 -5.07
CA ILE A 39 -17.65 -7.70 -5.24
C ILE A 39 -17.54 -6.33 -4.57
N ALA A 40 -16.66 -6.23 -3.58
CA ALA A 40 -16.37 -4.98 -2.89
C ALA A 40 -15.18 -4.27 -3.55
N VAL A 41 -15.41 -3.09 -4.10
CA VAL A 41 -14.38 -2.30 -4.77
C VAL A 41 -13.96 -1.14 -3.87
N GLN A 42 -12.64 -0.97 -3.74
CA GLN A 42 -12.02 0.12 -2.99
C GLN A 42 -11.32 1.05 -3.99
N ALA A 43 -11.89 2.24 -4.17
CA ALA A 43 -11.23 3.32 -4.86
C ALA A 43 -10.41 4.12 -3.84
N PRO A 44 -9.21 4.60 -4.19
CA PRO A 44 -8.37 5.34 -3.27
C PRO A 44 -8.89 6.77 -3.12
N VAL A 45 -9.93 6.97 -2.30
CA VAL A 45 -10.58 8.28 -2.01
C VAL A 45 -10.78 8.36 -0.50
N ASN A 46 -10.53 9.53 0.11
CA ASN A 46 -10.68 9.72 1.56
C ASN A 46 -9.96 8.65 2.42
N ASN A 47 -8.76 8.22 2.01
CA ASN A 47 -7.95 7.33 2.85
C ASN A 47 -7.24 8.16 3.95
N PRO A 48 -7.57 7.97 5.24
CA PRO A 48 -6.90 8.68 6.34
C PRO A 48 -5.41 8.29 6.51
N LEU A 49 -4.92 7.32 5.73
CA LEU A 49 -3.54 6.80 5.80
C LEU A 49 -2.63 7.23 4.62
N SER A 50 -3.13 7.97 3.61
CA SER A 50 -2.29 8.49 2.53
C SER A 50 -1.98 9.98 2.74
N ARG A 51 -0.71 10.40 2.66
CA ARG A 51 -0.28 11.81 2.88
C ARG A 51 -0.92 12.84 1.95
N ALA A 52 -1.61 12.42 0.89
CA ALA A 52 -2.66 13.18 0.26
C ALA A 52 -3.87 12.24 0.11
N GLY A 53 -4.95 12.49 0.85
CA GLY A 53 -6.23 11.89 0.51
C GLY A 53 -6.58 12.35 -0.90
N VAL A 54 -6.86 11.42 -1.81
CA VAL A 54 -7.47 11.79 -3.08
C VAL A 54 -8.81 12.42 -2.76
N THR A 55 -8.90 13.71 -3.00
CA THR A 55 -10.08 14.53 -2.68
C THR A 55 -10.90 14.65 -3.95
N ILE A 56 -12.21 14.49 -3.83
CA ILE A 56 -13.11 14.67 -4.98
C ILE A 56 -13.01 16.14 -5.43
N PRO A 57 -12.69 16.42 -6.70
CA PRO A 57 -12.59 17.79 -7.20
C PRO A 57 -13.90 18.55 -7.04
N ASP A 58 -13.81 19.85 -6.76
CA ASP A 58 -14.98 20.71 -6.63
C ASP A 58 -15.86 20.65 -7.87
N GLY A 59 -17.15 20.35 -7.68
CA GLY A 59 -18.11 20.22 -8.78
C GLY A 59 -18.13 18.85 -9.46
N TYR A 60 -17.38 17.86 -8.98
CA TYR A 60 -17.39 16.48 -9.48
C TYR A 60 -17.92 15.50 -8.42
N THR A 61 -18.30 14.31 -8.87
CA THR A 61 -18.41 13.12 -8.00
C THR A 61 -17.59 11.99 -8.58
N MET A 62 -17.25 11.01 -7.74
CA MET A 62 -16.59 9.79 -8.20
C MET A 62 -17.62 8.69 -8.46
N GLN A 63 -17.54 8.07 -9.63
CA GLN A 63 -18.30 6.86 -9.96
C GLN A 63 -17.35 5.70 -10.24
N CYS A 64 -17.82 4.47 -10.06
CA CYS A 64 -17.17 3.26 -10.50
C CYS A 64 -18.09 2.53 -11.49
N ILE A 65 -17.50 2.04 -12.57
CA ILE A 65 -18.14 1.27 -13.64
C ILE A 65 -17.62 -0.16 -13.54
N MET A 66 -18.52 -1.14 -13.66
CA MET A 66 -18.20 -2.55 -13.80
C MET A 66 -18.60 -3.03 -15.20
N GLN A 67 -17.68 -3.72 -15.89
CA GLN A 67 -17.96 -4.43 -17.14
C GLN A 67 -17.64 -5.91 -16.96
N LEU A 68 -18.62 -6.77 -17.24
CA LEU A 68 -18.48 -8.22 -17.15
C LEU A 68 -18.00 -8.79 -18.50
N LEU A 69 -17.12 -9.79 -18.45
CA LEU A 69 -16.63 -10.48 -19.65
C LEU A 69 -16.75 -12.00 -19.52
N ASP A 70 -16.92 -12.68 -20.65
CA ASP A 70 -16.81 -14.14 -20.75
C ASP A 70 -15.33 -14.60 -20.64
N ALA A 71 -15.07 -15.90 -20.79
CA ALA A 71 -13.73 -16.46 -20.68
C ALA A 71 -12.80 -15.96 -21.80
N GLU A 72 -13.35 -15.79 -22.99
CA GLU A 72 -12.70 -15.29 -24.20
C GLU A 72 -12.44 -13.77 -24.15
N GLY A 73 -13.06 -13.06 -23.20
CA GLY A 73 -12.87 -11.64 -22.97
C GLY A 73 -13.86 -10.74 -23.72
N ASN A 74 -14.97 -11.28 -24.22
CA ASN A 74 -16.06 -10.52 -24.83
C ASN A 74 -17.01 -10.00 -23.74
N THR A 75 -17.62 -8.84 -23.99
CA THR A 75 -18.56 -8.21 -23.05
C THR A 75 -19.82 -9.05 -22.85
N VAL A 76 -20.21 -9.23 -21.59
CA VAL A 76 -21.43 -9.92 -21.16
C VAL A 76 -22.36 -8.91 -20.50
N GLY A 77 -23.56 -8.76 -21.04
CA GLY A 77 -24.56 -7.84 -20.48
C GLY A 77 -24.20 -6.36 -20.67
N ALA A 78 -24.84 -5.51 -19.86
CA ALA A 78 -24.59 -4.06 -19.84
C ALA A 78 -23.66 -3.70 -18.69
N GLN A 79 -22.97 -2.55 -18.80
CA GLN A 79 -22.19 -2.02 -17.68
C GLN A 79 -23.09 -1.61 -16.51
N ASP A 80 -22.62 -1.86 -15.27
CA ASP A 80 -23.24 -1.34 -14.05
C ASP A 80 -22.40 -0.16 -13.53
N THR A 81 -23.03 0.98 -13.26
CA THR A 81 -22.36 2.21 -12.82
C THR A 81 -22.93 2.67 -11.49
N LYS A 82 -22.05 2.90 -10.50
CA LYS A 82 -22.43 3.30 -9.15
C LYS A 82 -21.56 4.44 -8.64
N GLN A 83 -22.16 5.32 -7.85
CA GLN A 83 -21.41 6.34 -7.11
C GLN A 83 -20.52 5.70 -6.04
N VAL A 84 -19.31 6.23 -5.87
CA VAL A 84 -18.38 5.80 -4.84
C VAL A 84 -18.59 6.65 -3.59
N ASN A 85 -18.86 6.01 -2.45
CA ASN A 85 -19.04 6.68 -1.16
C ASN A 85 -17.94 6.22 -0.20
N ASP A 86 -17.23 7.16 0.43
CA ASP A 86 -16.10 6.87 1.34
C ASP A 86 -15.09 5.87 0.77
N GLY A 87 -14.79 6.03 -0.52
CA GLY A 87 -13.87 5.18 -1.27
C GLY A 87 -14.30 3.73 -1.45
N LYS A 88 -15.57 3.40 -1.17
CA LYS A 88 -16.10 2.05 -1.29
C LYS A 88 -17.33 2.02 -2.19
N VAL A 89 -17.48 0.91 -2.90
CA VAL A 89 -18.65 0.59 -3.71
C VAL A 89 -18.78 -0.92 -3.85
N SER A 90 -20.00 -1.44 -3.94
CA SER A 90 -20.26 -2.87 -4.09
C SER A 90 -21.09 -3.16 -5.34
N PHE A 91 -20.67 -4.17 -6.09
CA PHE A 91 -21.39 -4.72 -7.23
C PHE A 91 -21.93 -6.10 -6.90
N THR A 92 -23.06 -6.45 -7.51
CA THR A 92 -23.70 -7.76 -7.32
C THR A 92 -23.91 -8.37 -8.70
N ILE A 93 -23.36 -9.56 -8.90
CA ILE A 93 -23.55 -10.35 -10.12
C ILE A 93 -24.63 -11.38 -9.82
N SER A 94 -25.73 -11.31 -10.55
CA SER A 94 -26.87 -12.23 -10.41
C SER A 94 -26.50 -13.67 -10.77
N VAL A 95 -27.33 -14.63 -10.37
CA VAL A 95 -27.13 -16.04 -10.71
C VAL A 95 -27.21 -16.27 -12.23
N ASP A 96 -28.04 -15.49 -12.94
CA ASP A 96 -28.18 -15.61 -14.39
C ASP A 96 -26.96 -15.07 -15.15
N GLU A 97 -26.41 -13.93 -14.72
CA GLU A 97 -25.18 -13.38 -15.31
C GLU A 97 -23.99 -14.34 -15.13
N GLN A 98 -23.89 -14.97 -13.96
CA GLN A 98 -22.84 -15.96 -13.63
C GLN A 98 -22.76 -17.17 -14.56
N LYS A 99 -23.80 -17.45 -15.36
CA LYS A 99 -23.78 -18.54 -16.35
C LYS A 99 -22.77 -18.31 -17.47
N ASN A 100 -22.51 -17.04 -17.82
CA ASN A 100 -21.72 -16.65 -18.98
C ASN A 100 -20.55 -15.72 -18.65
N VAL A 101 -20.45 -15.21 -17.41
CA VAL A 101 -19.33 -14.36 -16.99
C VAL A 101 -18.18 -15.16 -16.39
N ALA A 102 -16.96 -14.82 -16.76
CA ALA A 102 -15.73 -15.34 -16.17
C ALA A 102 -14.88 -14.24 -15.50
N LYS A 103 -14.97 -12.99 -15.99
CA LYS A 103 -14.11 -11.88 -15.57
C LYS A 103 -14.91 -10.61 -15.33
N ALA A 104 -14.35 -9.69 -14.54
CA ALA A 104 -14.92 -8.37 -14.34
C ALA A 104 -13.83 -7.29 -14.41
N LEU A 105 -14.12 -6.19 -15.11
CA LEU A 105 -13.28 -5.00 -15.18
C LEU A 105 -13.93 -3.87 -14.39
N PHE A 106 -13.10 -3.02 -13.79
CA PHE A 106 -13.54 -1.88 -12.98
C PHE A 106 -12.81 -0.61 -13.40
N TRP A 107 -13.56 0.49 -13.52
CA TRP A 107 -13.02 1.82 -13.78
C TRP A 107 -13.67 2.85 -12.85
N ALA A 108 -12.88 3.58 -12.08
CA ALA A 108 -13.34 4.67 -11.25
C ALA A 108 -12.81 6.02 -11.77
N GLU A 109 -13.72 6.97 -11.94
CA GLU A 109 -13.45 8.29 -12.54
C GLU A 109 -14.27 9.40 -11.90
N TYR A 110 -13.84 10.63 -12.15
CA TYR A 110 -14.59 11.82 -11.80
C TYR A 110 -15.55 12.22 -12.92
N VAL A 111 -16.82 12.37 -12.57
CA VAL A 111 -17.87 12.86 -13.47
C VAL A 111 -18.41 14.19 -12.97
N PRO A 112 -18.67 15.15 -13.87
CA PRO A 112 -19.14 16.46 -13.46
C PRO A 112 -20.56 16.41 -12.90
N THR A 113 -20.78 17.14 -11.82
CA THR A 113 -22.13 17.55 -11.40
C THR A 113 -22.63 18.70 -12.26
N ALA A 114 -23.92 19.03 -12.17
CA ALA A 114 -24.51 20.09 -12.96
C ALA A 114 -23.74 21.42 -12.79
N GLY A 115 -23.15 21.93 -13.89
CA GLY A 115 -22.41 23.19 -13.92
C GLY A 115 -20.88 23.09 -13.93
N ALA A 116 -20.29 21.90 -13.79
CA ALA A 116 -18.84 21.68 -13.93
C ALA A 116 -18.42 21.41 -15.40
N ALA A 117 -17.10 21.45 -15.67
CA ALA A 117 -16.54 21.15 -16.98
C ALA A 117 -16.76 19.68 -17.38
N GLY A 118 -16.80 19.38 -18.68
CA GLY A 118 -17.19 18.07 -19.21
C GLY A 118 -16.38 16.87 -18.69
N LYS A 119 -16.97 15.67 -18.84
CA LYS A 119 -16.34 14.39 -18.51
C LYS A 119 -15.03 14.18 -19.29
N VAL A 120 -13.98 13.71 -18.62
CA VAL A 120 -12.64 13.51 -19.22
C VAL A 120 -12.56 12.27 -20.11
N TYR A 121 -13.05 11.12 -19.63
CA TYR A 121 -12.85 9.83 -20.29
C TYR A 121 -14.13 9.29 -20.97
N ASP A 122 -13.94 8.68 -22.13
CA ASP A 122 -14.94 7.81 -22.75
C ASP A 122 -14.73 6.40 -22.20
N THR A 123 -15.78 5.87 -21.58
CA THR A 123 -15.77 4.61 -20.83
C THR A 123 -16.91 3.71 -21.28
N ALA A 124 -17.46 3.93 -22.48
CA ALA A 124 -18.50 3.08 -23.04
C ALA A 124 -18.05 1.60 -23.19
N ASP A 125 -16.74 1.38 -23.29
CA ASP A 125 -16.10 0.06 -23.25
C ASP A 125 -14.82 0.11 -22.40
N LEU A 126 -14.77 -0.69 -21.34
CA LEU A 126 -13.62 -0.81 -20.44
C LEU A 126 -12.43 -1.59 -21.05
N ARG A 127 -12.62 -2.17 -22.25
CA ARG A 127 -11.54 -2.69 -23.09
C ARG A 127 -10.93 -1.60 -23.99
N ALA A 128 -11.48 -0.38 -24.01
CA ALA A 128 -11.06 0.68 -24.91
C ALA A 128 -11.24 2.09 -24.32
N VAL A 129 -10.84 2.30 -23.05
CA VAL A 129 -11.00 3.59 -22.36
C VAL A 129 -10.19 4.68 -23.06
N GLY A 130 -10.85 5.76 -23.48
CA GLY A 130 -10.24 6.85 -24.24
C GLY A 130 -10.57 8.23 -23.69
N TYR A 131 -10.18 9.28 -24.39
CA TYR A 131 -10.54 10.65 -24.05
C TYR A 131 -11.88 11.04 -24.68
N ASN A 132 -12.77 11.63 -23.87
CA ASN A 132 -14.08 12.13 -24.31
C ASN A 132 -14.02 13.59 -24.81
N THR A 133 -12.91 14.28 -24.56
CA THR A 133 -12.63 15.63 -25.07
C THR A 133 -11.17 15.74 -25.51
N ALA A 134 -10.92 16.59 -26.51
CA ALA A 134 -9.58 16.90 -27.02
C ALA A 134 -9.03 18.22 -26.47
N SER A 135 -9.80 18.97 -25.68
CA SER A 135 -9.42 20.31 -25.21
C SER A 135 -9.63 20.48 -23.71
N PHE A 136 -8.60 20.99 -23.04
CA PHE A 136 -8.53 21.14 -21.60
C PHE A 136 -8.10 22.56 -21.23
N ASP A 137 -8.84 23.18 -20.32
CA ASP A 137 -8.50 24.48 -19.74
C ASP A 137 -7.72 24.27 -18.44
N MET A 138 -6.42 24.54 -18.48
CA MET A 138 -5.51 24.39 -17.34
C MET A 138 -5.78 25.39 -16.22
N THR A 139 -6.52 26.46 -16.50
CA THR A 139 -6.92 27.42 -15.46
C THR A 139 -8.05 26.86 -14.57
N ASN A 140 -8.74 25.82 -15.04
CA ASN A 140 -9.74 25.10 -14.28
C ASN A 140 -9.07 23.97 -13.47
N ALA A 141 -8.68 24.28 -12.24
CA ALA A 141 -8.03 23.33 -11.34
C ALA A 141 -8.88 22.07 -11.07
N ALA A 142 -10.21 22.18 -11.02
CA ALA A 142 -11.10 21.05 -10.79
C ALA A 142 -11.13 20.09 -11.99
N LEU A 143 -11.16 20.62 -13.22
CA LEU A 143 -11.05 19.82 -14.45
C LEU A 143 -9.71 19.08 -14.50
N MET A 144 -8.61 19.76 -14.19
CA MET A 144 -7.28 19.14 -14.20
C MET A 144 -7.16 18.05 -13.13
N ALA A 145 -7.77 18.24 -11.95
CA ALA A 145 -7.84 17.21 -10.93
C ALA A 145 -8.75 16.03 -11.33
N ALA A 146 -9.78 16.28 -12.14
CA ALA A 146 -10.67 15.26 -12.69
C ALA A 146 -10.03 14.37 -13.78
N CYS A 147 -8.80 14.68 -14.22
CA CYS A 147 -8.00 13.81 -15.10
C CYS A 147 -7.39 12.60 -14.39
N ASP A 148 -7.53 12.46 -13.06
CA ASP A 148 -7.13 11.23 -12.36
C ASP A 148 -8.24 10.16 -12.43
N ALA A 149 -7.86 8.89 -12.46
CA ALA A 149 -8.78 7.75 -12.53
C ALA A 149 -8.07 6.45 -12.12
N PHE A 150 -8.85 5.39 -11.86
CA PHE A 150 -8.33 4.14 -11.32
C PHE A 150 -8.99 2.94 -11.99
N CYS A 151 -8.25 1.85 -12.14
CA CYS A 151 -8.77 0.62 -12.71
C CYS A 151 -8.41 -0.61 -11.87
N GLY A 152 -9.14 -1.69 -12.11
CA GLY A 152 -8.89 -3.00 -11.52
C GLY A 152 -9.60 -4.09 -12.31
N LYS A 153 -9.26 -5.35 -12.02
CA LYS A 153 -9.88 -6.51 -12.68
C LYS A 153 -9.97 -7.72 -11.76
N LEU A 154 -10.89 -8.61 -12.09
CA LEU A 154 -10.98 -9.98 -11.60
C LEU A 154 -10.91 -10.92 -12.80
N GLU A 155 -9.93 -11.84 -12.78
CA GLU A 155 -9.78 -12.87 -13.81
C GLU A 155 -10.67 -14.10 -13.55
N THR A 156 -11.33 -14.15 -12.39
CA THR A 156 -12.29 -15.19 -12.02
C THR A 156 -13.37 -14.58 -11.14
N ILE A 157 -14.63 -14.88 -11.43
CA ILE A 157 -15.78 -14.41 -10.63
C ILE A 157 -15.90 -15.21 -9.33
N GLY A 158 -15.99 -14.48 -8.22
CA GLY A 158 -16.24 -14.99 -6.88
C GLY A 158 -16.41 -13.83 -5.91
N ASN A 159 -16.82 -14.13 -4.67
CA ASN A 159 -16.84 -13.10 -3.63
C ASN A 159 -15.41 -12.61 -3.39
N ALA A 160 -15.15 -11.35 -3.70
CA ALA A 160 -13.81 -10.79 -3.72
C ALA A 160 -13.82 -9.31 -3.32
N SER A 161 -12.65 -8.81 -2.90
CA SER A 161 -12.41 -7.37 -2.81
C SER A 161 -11.32 -6.95 -3.80
N VAL A 162 -11.56 -5.84 -4.51
CA VAL A 162 -10.64 -5.29 -5.50
C VAL A 162 -10.23 -3.89 -5.07
N THR A 163 -8.93 -3.65 -4.92
CA THR A 163 -8.39 -2.30 -4.71
C THR A 163 -7.93 -1.74 -6.05
N LEU A 164 -8.49 -0.60 -6.46
CA LEU A 164 -8.18 0.01 -7.74
C LEU A 164 -6.83 0.74 -7.72
N LYS A 165 -6.11 0.72 -8.84
CA LYS A 165 -4.81 1.36 -9.03
C LYS A 165 -4.85 2.33 -10.20
N ARG A 166 -3.97 3.34 -10.20
CA ARG A 166 -3.85 4.26 -11.34
C ARG A 166 -3.30 3.54 -12.56
N PRO A 167 -3.92 3.67 -13.75
CA PRO A 167 -3.36 3.22 -15.02
C PRO A 167 -2.41 4.24 -15.67
N PHE A 168 -1.98 5.25 -14.91
CA PHE A 168 -1.28 6.42 -15.44
C PHE A 168 0.09 6.62 -14.81
N ALA A 169 1.00 7.20 -15.59
CA ALA A 169 2.10 8.01 -15.08
C ALA A 169 1.61 9.46 -14.88
N ASN A 170 1.96 10.09 -13.77
CA ASN A 170 1.69 11.50 -13.47
C ASN A 170 2.91 12.33 -13.83
N ILE A 171 2.85 13.06 -14.93
CA ILE A 171 3.98 13.80 -15.50
C ILE A 171 3.85 15.27 -15.14
N SER A 172 4.93 15.86 -14.66
CA SER A 172 5.07 17.27 -14.33
C SER A 172 6.29 17.83 -15.06
N VAL A 173 6.18 18.99 -15.70
CA VAL A 173 7.23 19.57 -16.54
C VAL A 173 7.56 20.97 -16.05
N GLN A 174 8.81 21.22 -15.69
CA GLN A 174 9.24 22.45 -15.04
C GLN A 174 10.53 23.03 -15.67
N PRO A 175 10.60 24.35 -15.93
CA PRO A 175 11.86 24.96 -16.35
C PRO A 175 12.84 25.12 -15.17
N LYS A 176 14.15 25.06 -15.46
CA LYS A 176 15.25 25.41 -14.55
C LYS A 176 15.45 26.93 -14.49
N ASN A 177 15.10 27.66 -15.56
CA ASN A 177 15.30 29.11 -15.70
C ASN A 177 14.00 29.86 -16.10
N PRO A 178 12.91 29.77 -15.31
CA PRO A 178 11.60 30.33 -15.66
C PRO A 178 11.61 31.83 -16.00
N ALA A 179 12.56 32.58 -15.44
CA ALA A 179 12.69 34.03 -15.64
C ALA A 179 12.91 34.44 -17.12
N VAL A 180 13.44 33.54 -17.97
CA VAL A 180 13.61 33.80 -19.40
C VAL A 180 12.25 34.02 -20.10
N ALA A 181 11.20 33.35 -19.61
CA ALA A 181 9.84 33.47 -20.14
C ALA A 181 8.96 34.40 -19.30
N ALA A 182 9.54 35.37 -18.57
CA ALA A 182 8.80 36.24 -17.65
C ALA A 182 7.68 37.06 -18.33
N SER A 183 7.81 37.38 -19.62
CA SER A 183 6.79 38.13 -20.38
C SER A 183 5.76 37.25 -21.09
N ALA A 184 5.89 35.92 -21.07
CA ALA A 184 4.85 35.03 -21.58
C ALA A 184 3.62 35.07 -20.65
N THR A 185 2.43 35.20 -21.23
CA THR A 185 1.15 35.21 -20.48
C THR A 185 0.23 34.06 -20.87
N LYS A 186 0.63 33.26 -21.86
CA LYS A 186 -0.11 32.10 -22.33
C LYS A 186 0.82 30.91 -22.56
N LEU A 187 0.30 29.71 -22.29
CA LEU A 187 0.92 28.44 -22.61
C LEU A 187 -0.12 27.53 -23.27
N GLU A 188 0.25 26.89 -24.38
CA GLU A 188 -0.53 25.85 -25.03
C GLU A 188 0.32 24.57 -25.12
N VAL A 189 -0.20 23.43 -24.66
CA VAL A 189 0.48 22.13 -24.71
C VAL A 189 -0.28 21.19 -25.63
N LYS A 190 0.40 20.56 -26.59
CA LYS A 190 -0.19 19.66 -27.59
C LYS A 190 0.60 18.37 -27.72
N TYR A 191 -0.11 17.25 -27.75
CA TYR A 191 0.45 15.93 -28.04
C TYR A 191 -0.64 14.94 -28.46
N ASN A 192 -0.23 13.81 -29.04
CA ASN A 192 -1.10 12.67 -29.29
C ASN A 192 -1.03 11.73 -28.08
N ALA A 193 -1.99 11.85 -27.16
CA ALA A 193 -2.06 11.01 -25.97
C ALA A 193 -2.35 9.55 -26.35
N LEU A 194 -1.76 8.60 -25.62
CA LEU A 194 -2.16 7.19 -25.69
C LEU A 194 -3.64 7.06 -25.30
N SER A 195 -4.40 6.24 -26.00
CA SER A 195 -5.85 6.11 -25.84
C SER A 195 -6.32 4.69 -26.15
N GLY A 196 -7.60 4.39 -25.90
CA GLY A 196 -8.14 3.05 -26.09
C GLY A 196 -7.47 2.04 -25.15
N TYR A 197 -7.33 2.41 -23.87
CA TYR A 197 -6.73 1.61 -22.82
C TYR A 197 -7.63 0.42 -22.47
N ASP A 198 -7.10 -0.77 -22.66
CA ASP A 198 -7.70 -2.04 -22.32
C ASP A 198 -7.31 -2.42 -20.89
N ILE A 199 -8.28 -2.43 -19.96
CA ILE A 199 -8.01 -2.77 -18.56
C ILE A 199 -7.64 -4.24 -18.39
N LEU A 200 -8.13 -5.14 -19.26
CA LEU A 200 -7.81 -6.56 -19.17
C LEU A 200 -6.34 -6.80 -19.53
N GLU A 201 -5.90 -6.21 -20.63
CA GLU A 201 -4.54 -6.41 -21.16
C GLU A 201 -3.51 -5.42 -20.59
N GLY A 202 -3.97 -4.28 -20.06
CA GLY A 202 -3.12 -3.19 -19.62
C GLY A 202 -2.40 -2.52 -20.79
N LYS A 203 -3.09 -2.32 -21.93
CA LYS A 203 -2.49 -1.82 -23.18
C LYS A 203 -3.33 -0.73 -23.83
N CYS A 204 -2.69 0.19 -24.55
CA CYS A 204 -3.41 1.15 -25.39
C CYS A 204 -3.43 0.67 -26.85
N SER A 205 -4.57 0.82 -27.51
CA SER A 205 -4.78 0.44 -28.91
C SER A 205 -4.69 1.61 -29.90
N ALA A 206 -4.71 2.85 -29.40
CA ALA A 206 -4.80 4.04 -30.23
C ALA A 206 -4.07 5.24 -29.61
N THR A 207 -4.09 6.35 -30.33
CA THR A 207 -3.74 7.68 -29.82
C THR A 207 -4.83 8.69 -30.13
N ALA A 208 -5.02 9.70 -29.29
CA ALA A 208 -5.95 10.81 -29.51
C ALA A 208 -5.24 12.17 -29.33
N PRO A 209 -5.45 13.15 -30.22
CA PRO A 209 -4.87 14.47 -30.06
C PRO A 209 -5.52 15.20 -28.88
N VAL A 210 -4.70 15.79 -28.02
CA VAL A 210 -5.14 16.60 -26.89
C VAL A 210 -4.43 17.96 -26.88
N THR A 211 -5.16 18.99 -26.47
CA THR A 211 -4.67 20.36 -26.33
C THR A 211 -5.00 20.89 -24.95
N TYR A 212 -3.99 21.33 -24.20
CA TYR A 212 -4.12 21.98 -22.90
C TYR A 212 -3.80 23.46 -23.06
N THR A 213 -4.67 24.34 -22.58
CA THR A 213 -4.49 25.79 -22.69
C THR A 213 -4.44 26.42 -21.31
N ASN A 214 -3.44 27.26 -21.06
CA ASN A 214 -3.36 28.14 -19.91
C ASN A 214 -3.33 29.59 -20.39
N THR A 215 -4.44 30.31 -20.23
CA THR A 215 -4.57 31.72 -20.65
C THR A 215 -4.12 32.72 -19.57
N SER A 216 -3.81 32.24 -18.37
CA SER A 216 -3.31 33.01 -17.23
C SER A 216 -1.94 32.50 -16.80
N PHE A 217 -1.10 32.18 -17.79
CA PHE A 217 0.18 31.54 -17.55
C PHE A 217 1.13 32.48 -16.79
N ASN A 218 1.78 31.93 -15.77
CA ASN A 218 2.84 32.58 -15.02
C ASN A 218 4.06 31.66 -15.04
N SER A 219 5.11 32.09 -15.72
CA SER A 219 6.33 31.30 -15.88
C SER A 219 7.02 30.98 -14.55
N ALA A 220 6.81 31.78 -13.50
CA ALA A 220 7.37 31.52 -12.17
C ALA A 220 6.59 30.46 -11.35
N SER A 221 5.39 30.05 -11.79
CA SER A 221 4.49 29.16 -11.04
C SER A 221 4.88 27.68 -11.13
N GLY A 222 6.09 27.31 -10.69
CA GLY A 222 6.51 25.92 -10.58
C GLY A 222 6.45 25.16 -11.91
N ALA A 223 5.80 23.99 -11.90
CA ALA A 223 5.59 23.20 -13.10
C ALA A 223 4.64 23.90 -14.08
N TRP A 224 5.05 23.95 -15.34
CA TRP A 224 4.29 24.58 -16.42
C TRP A 224 3.17 23.68 -16.93
N PHE A 225 3.35 22.37 -16.85
CA PHE A 225 2.38 21.37 -17.26
C PHE A 225 2.45 20.18 -16.32
N SER A 226 1.31 19.77 -15.76
CA SER A 226 1.19 18.56 -14.96
C SER A 226 -0.06 17.80 -15.39
N ASN A 227 0.07 16.51 -15.74
CA ASN A 227 -1.05 15.71 -16.19
C ASN A 227 -0.79 14.19 -16.13
N PHE A 228 -1.86 13.41 -16.26
CA PHE A 228 -1.84 11.94 -16.28
C PHE A 228 -1.74 11.40 -17.71
N PHE A 229 -0.75 10.54 -17.95
CA PHE A 229 -0.50 9.84 -19.20
C PHE A 229 -0.78 8.36 -18.98
N PHE A 230 -1.56 7.70 -19.85
CA PHE A 230 -1.70 6.25 -19.77
C PHE A 230 -0.31 5.58 -19.83
N ALA A 231 -0.11 4.57 -18.98
CA ALA A 231 1.13 3.81 -18.91
C ALA A 231 0.87 2.33 -19.27
N PRO A 232 0.76 1.99 -20.56
CA PRO A 232 0.64 0.61 -21.02
C PRO A 232 1.80 -0.27 -20.56
N THR A 233 1.50 -1.53 -20.24
CA THR A 233 2.48 -2.52 -19.80
C THR A 233 3.55 -2.87 -20.85
N ASP A 234 3.28 -2.60 -22.13
CA ASP A 234 4.17 -2.85 -23.26
C ASP A 234 4.90 -1.59 -23.76
N VAL A 235 4.73 -0.45 -23.09
CA VAL A 235 5.35 0.83 -23.45
C VAL A 235 6.16 1.35 -22.28
N THR A 236 7.49 1.34 -22.40
CA THR A 236 8.40 1.85 -21.36
C THR A 236 8.60 3.36 -21.41
N ASN A 237 8.48 3.96 -22.59
CA ASN A 237 8.62 5.40 -22.80
C ASN A 237 7.54 5.91 -23.76
N PHE A 238 7.06 7.12 -23.55
CA PHE A 238 6.09 7.78 -24.41
C PHE A 238 6.73 8.07 -25.78
N ALA A 239 6.27 7.37 -26.82
CA ALA A 239 6.84 7.48 -28.16
C ALA A 239 6.46 8.77 -28.91
N GLY A 240 5.50 9.54 -28.40
CA GLY A 240 5.07 10.81 -29.00
C GLY A 240 5.90 12.01 -28.53
N GLU A 241 5.83 13.11 -29.27
CA GLU A 241 6.37 14.40 -28.84
C GLU A 241 5.32 15.20 -28.06
N VAL A 242 5.78 16.02 -27.11
CA VAL A 242 4.95 17.00 -26.40
C VAL A 242 5.44 18.40 -26.74
N SER A 243 4.59 19.19 -27.38
CA SER A 243 4.87 20.56 -27.78
C SER A 243 4.26 21.54 -26.78
N MET A 244 5.07 22.49 -26.30
CA MET A 244 4.68 23.57 -25.37
C MET A 244 4.94 24.93 -26.05
N ALA A 245 3.89 25.62 -26.46
CA ALA A 245 3.96 26.92 -27.11
C ALA A 245 3.64 28.06 -26.13
N LEU A 246 4.62 28.93 -25.88
CA LEU A 246 4.49 30.16 -25.13
C LEU A 246 4.06 31.30 -26.06
N SER A 247 3.15 32.16 -25.59
CA SER A 247 2.74 33.36 -26.31
C SER A 247 2.29 34.50 -25.38
N GLY A 248 1.90 35.63 -25.97
CA GLY A 248 1.29 36.75 -25.23
C GLY A 248 2.30 37.68 -24.55
N GLY A 249 3.46 37.87 -25.18
CA GLY A 249 4.55 38.75 -24.73
C GLY A 249 5.94 38.09 -24.82
N TYR A 250 5.98 36.79 -25.06
CA TYR A 250 7.16 36.02 -25.45
C TYR A 250 6.69 34.83 -26.29
N GLU A 251 7.22 34.70 -27.52
CA GLU A 251 6.81 33.66 -28.46
C GLU A 251 7.92 32.62 -28.57
N LYS A 252 7.65 31.39 -28.12
CA LYS A 252 8.61 30.29 -28.20
C LYS A 252 7.93 28.94 -28.09
N THR A 253 8.41 27.96 -28.84
CA THR A 253 8.00 26.56 -28.70
C THR A 253 9.11 25.75 -28.05
N ILE A 254 8.75 24.96 -27.04
CA ILE A 254 9.60 23.96 -26.40
C ILE A 254 9.04 22.58 -26.73
N THR A 255 9.89 21.64 -27.14
CA THR A 255 9.47 20.27 -27.50
C THR A 255 10.14 19.25 -26.58
N ILE A 256 9.34 18.44 -25.92
CA ILE A 256 9.78 17.17 -25.32
C ILE A 256 9.81 16.13 -26.43
N ARG A 257 10.99 15.56 -26.68
CA ARG A 257 11.19 14.60 -27.77
C ARG A 257 10.44 13.30 -27.51
N ALA A 258 10.17 12.58 -28.59
CA ALA A 258 9.75 11.19 -28.54
C ALA A 258 10.70 10.35 -27.67
N ASN A 259 10.13 9.43 -26.89
CA ASN A 259 10.80 8.51 -25.98
C ASN A 259 11.56 9.15 -24.81
N ALA A 260 11.39 10.45 -24.57
CA ALA A 260 12.06 11.12 -23.45
C ALA A 260 11.30 10.92 -22.12
N LEU A 261 9.99 10.74 -22.15
CA LEU A 261 9.19 10.55 -20.94
C LEU A 261 9.03 9.04 -20.65
N PRO A 262 9.54 8.52 -19.52
CA PRO A 262 9.23 7.16 -19.11
C PRO A 262 7.74 7.04 -18.78
N LEU A 263 7.17 5.85 -18.93
CA LEU A 263 5.80 5.54 -18.55
C LEU A 263 5.78 4.33 -17.64
N ASP A 264 5.17 4.49 -16.47
CA ASP A 264 4.89 3.41 -15.55
C ASP A 264 3.68 3.78 -14.69
N VAL A 265 2.89 2.78 -14.35
CA VAL A 265 1.62 2.95 -13.64
C VAL A 265 1.87 3.45 -12.23
N ASN A 266 1.06 4.43 -11.82
CA ASN A 266 1.12 5.05 -10.50
C ASN A 266 2.46 5.74 -10.17
N MET A 267 3.31 6.00 -11.16
CA MET A 267 4.54 6.78 -10.99
C MET A 267 4.29 8.28 -11.13
N GLN A 268 5.05 9.09 -10.40
CA GLN A 268 5.14 10.53 -10.59
C GLN A 268 6.48 10.88 -11.22
N ILE A 269 6.46 11.71 -12.26
CA ILE A 269 7.62 12.03 -13.09
C ILE A 269 7.75 13.55 -13.14
N LEU A 270 8.91 14.07 -12.74
CA LEU A 270 9.26 15.48 -12.91
C LEU A 270 10.33 15.63 -14.00
N ALA A 271 9.94 16.23 -15.13
CA ALA A 271 10.83 16.58 -16.21
C ALA A 271 11.32 18.03 -16.04
N LYS A 272 12.64 18.23 -16.02
CA LYS A 272 13.25 19.57 -15.92
C LYS A 272 13.95 19.96 -17.23
N PHE A 273 13.86 21.23 -17.63
CA PHE A 273 14.51 21.71 -18.86
C PHE A 273 15.03 23.15 -18.73
N GLU A 274 15.95 23.57 -19.59
CA GLU A 274 16.48 24.94 -19.63
C GLU A 274 16.12 25.62 -20.97
N ILE A 275 15.75 26.90 -20.93
CA ILE A 275 15.38 27.71 -22.10
C ILE A 275 16.63 28.46 -22.58
N GLY A 276 17.22 28.05 -23.71
CA GLY A 276 18.29 28.82 -24.39
C GLY A 276 17.78 29.61 -25.61
N ASP A 277 18.64 29.93 -26.57
CA ASP A 277 18.31 30.80 -27.72
C ASP A 277 17.69 30.07 -28.94
N GLY A 278 17.74 28.74 -28.99
CA GLY A 278 17.19 27.90 -30.09
C GLY A 278 15.91 27.12 -29.75
N ASN A 279 15.44 26.28 -30.68
CA ASN A 279 14.46 25.22 -30.42
C ASN A 279 15.19 24.02 -29.78
N TYR A 280 14.79 23.63 -28.57
CA TYR A 280 15.20 22.41 -27.86
C TYR A 280 13.91 21.56 -27.72
N ASP A 281 13.78 20.26 -27.96
CA ASP A 281 14.71 19.16 -27.93
C ASP A 281 15.23 18.92 -26.50
N VAL A 282 14.27 18.78 -25.58
CA VAL A 282 14.50 18.47 -24.16
C VAL A 282 14.97 17.02 -24.05
N ASP A 283 16.22 16.82 -23.62
CA ASP A 283 16.59 15.59 -22.92
C ASP A 283 15.92 15.66 -21.56
N VAL A 284 14.97 14.76 -21.35
CA VAL A 284 14.38 14.56 -20.03
C VAL A 284 15.48 13.96 -19.17
N GLU A 285 16.18 14.81 -18.45
CA GLU A 285 16.72 14.40 -17.16
C GLU A 285 15.48 14.14 -16.30
N VAL A 286 15.15 12.86 -16.14
CA VAL A 286 14.34 12.42 -15.01
C VAL A 286 15.11 12.91 -13.80
N ASP A 287 14.52 13.86 -13.06
CA ASP A 287 15.12 14.31 -11.81
C ASP A 287 15.33 13.05 -10.92
N PRO A 288 16.56 12.74 -10.48
CA PRO A 288 16.94 11.50 -9.78
C PRO A 288 16.28 11.28 -8.41
N ASP A 289 15.23 12.03 -8.07
CA ASP A 289 14.44 11.81 -6.85
C ASP A 289 13.50 10.59 -6.95
N TYR A 290 13.73 9.70 -7.91
CA TYR A 290 13.25 8.32 -7.89
C TYR A 290 14.37 7.34 -8.28
N GLU A 291 15.43 7.30 -7.47
CA GLU A 291 16.20 6.08 -7.25
C GLU A 291 15.24 4.92 -6.93
N ALA A 292 15.58 3.70 -7.33
CA ALA A 292 14.98 2.51 -6.72
C ALA A 292 14.96 2.73 -5.21
N LEU A 293 13.79 2.55 -4.56
CA LEU A 293 13.67 2.79 -3.13
C LEU A 293 14.77 2.02 -2.40
N GLU A 294 15.81 2.75 -1.97
CA GLU A 294 16.96 2.13 -1.34
C GLU A 294 16.53 1.61 0.02
N MET A 295 16.87 0.36 0.29
CA MET A 295 16.63 -0.21 1.60
C MET A 295 17.61 0.43 2.58
N LYS A 296 17.06 1.13 3.58
CA LYS A 296 17.79 1.74 4.68
C LYS A 296 17.02 1.54 5.98
N VAL A 297 17.64 1.85 7.11
CA VAL A 297 16.94 1.86 8.41
C VAL A 297 15.75 2.82 8.34
N GLY A 298 14.58 2.34 8.75
CA GLY A 298 13.29 3.03 8.66
C GLY A 298 12.51 2.75 7.38
N SER A 299 13.08 2.07 6.39
CA SER A 299 12.34 1.66 5.20
C SER A 299 11.26 0.65 5.55
N TYR A 300 10.04 0.86 5.03
CA TYR A 300 8.99 -0.15 5.03
C TYR A 300 9.28 -1.19 3.95
N ILE A 301 8.99 -2.46 4.22
CA ILE A 301 9.14 -3.55 3.25
C ILE A 301 7.86 -4.36 3.15
N ASN A 302 7.50 -4.79 1.93
CA ASN A 302 6.34 -5.63 1.68
C ASN A 302 6.67 -7.15 1.79
N ALA A 303 5.66 -8.00 1.59
CA ALA A 303 5.79 -9.46 1.62
C ALA A 303 6.74 -10.04 0.54
N GLU A 304 7.11 -9.25 -0.47
CA GLU A 304 8.07 -9.61 -1.52
C GLU A 304 9.52 -9.22 -1.15
N GLY A 305 9.72 -8.52 -0.03
CA GLY A 305 11.02 -8.00 0.40
C GLY A 305 11.44 -6.72 -0.32
N LYS A 306 10.51 -6.04 -0.99
CA LYS A 306 10.76 -4.77 -1.67
C LYS A 306 10.43 -3.61 -0.74
N VAL A 307 11.18 -2.53 -0.86
CA VAL A 307 10.90 -1.29 -0.14
C VAL A 307 9.61 -0.67 -0.70
N VAL A 308 8.73 -0.27 0.21
CA VAL A 308 7.48 0.45 -0.08
C VAL A 308 7.47 1.78 0.66
N ARG A 309 6.65 2.73 0.22
CA ARG A 309 6.58 4.07 0.83
C ARG A 309 5.60 4.12 1.99
N ASP A 310 4.59 3.25 1.99
CA ASP A 310 3.46 3.31 2.91
C ASP A 310 3.42 2.07 3.81
N ALA A 311 3.13 2.28 5.10
CA ALA A 311 2.99 1.22 6.08
C ALA A 311 1.85 0.23 5.75
N ALA A 312 0.82 0.69 5.03
CA ALA A 312 -0.31 -0.13 4.62
C ALA A 312 0.06 -1.25 3.62
N ASP A 313 1.14 -1.03 2.85
CA ASP A 313 1.68 -2.01 1.91
C ASP A 313 2.83 -2.82 2.53
N ALA A 314 3.16 -2.55 3.79
CA ALA A 314 4.32 -3.08 4.48
C ALA A 314 3.95 -4.24 5.41
N VAL A 315 4.88 -5.17 5.53
CA VAL A 315 4.86 -6.23 6.55
C VAL A 315 5.93 -6.02 7.61
N GLY A 316 6.97 -5.25 7.29
CA GLY A 316 8.06 -4.96 8.22
C GLY A 316 8.71 -3.59 8.04
N ILE A 317 9.48 -3.20 9.04
CA ILE A 317 10.27 -1.97 9.08
C ILE A 317 11.73 -2.36 9.27
N VAL A 318 12.61 -1.94 8.36
CA VAL A 318 14.03 -2.23 8.42
C VAL A 318 14.65 -1.49 9.60
N PHE A 319 15.34 -2.20 10.50
CA PHE A 319 15.97 -1.60 11.68
C PHE A 319 17.50 -1.81 11.72
N ALA A 320 18.04 -2.68 10.87
CA ALA A 320 19.46 -2.91 10.74
C ALA A 320 19.82 -3.31 9.30
N MET A 321 20.94 -2.79 8.79
CA MET A 321 21.47 -3.08 7.46
C MET A 321 22.70 -4.02 7.49
N GLU A 322 23.34 -4.11 8.66
CA GLU A 322 24.51 -4.96 8.89
C GLU A 322 24.12 -6.21 9.66
N ALA A 323 24.92 -7.27 9.50
CA ALA A 323 24.76 -8.52 10.24
C ALA A 323 24.75 -8.25 11.76
N ILE A 324 23.76 -8.80 12.46
CA ILE A 324 23.66 -8.63 13.91
C ILE A 324 24.49 -9.72 14.60
N GLY A 325 25.52 -9.30 15.34
CA GLY A 325 26.41 -10.25 16.02
C GLY A 325 27.24 -11.07 15.03
N SER A 326 27.28 -12.39 15.23
CA SER A 326 28.04 -13.32 14.38
C SER A 326 27.18 -14.01 13.31
N ASP A 327 26.04 -13.40 12.96
CA ASP A 327 25.09 -13.98 12.05
C ASP A 327 25.58 -14.00 10.60
N VAL A 328 25.33 -15.12 9.90
CA VAL A 328 25.83 -15.37 8.56
C VAL A 328 24.82 -16.18 7.74
N PRO A 329 24.81 -16.05 6.40
CA PRO A 329 23.90 -16.81 5.53
C PRO A 329 23.89 -18.32 5.78
N ALA A 330 25.03 -18.92 6.17
CA ALA A 330 25.15 -20.35 6.48
C ALA A 330 24.22 -20.83 7.62
N ASN A 331 23.71 -19.91 8.45
CA ASN A 331 22.80 -20.22 9.55
C ASN A 331 21.32 -20.32 9.11
N TYR A 332 21.03 -20.04 7.84
CA TYR A 332 19.68 -20.04 7.27
C TYR A 332 19.42 -21.30 6.42
N PRO A 333 18.16 -21.60 6.05
CA PRO A 333 17.83 -22.69 5.13
C PRO A 333 18.67 -22.64 3.84
N THR A 334 18.93 -23.81 3.24
CA THR A 334 19.84 -23.96 2.09
C THR A 334 19.57 -23.00 0.93
N THR A 335 18.30 -22.62 0.71
CA THR A 335 17.88 -21.67 -0.32
C THR A 335 18.43 -20.25 -0.13
N LEU A 336 18.85 -19.89 1.09
CA LEU A 336 19.36 -18.56 1.45
C LEU A 336 20.87 -18.54 1.68
N GLN A 337 21.52 -19.70 1.86
CA GLN A 337 22.95 -19.79 2.22
C GLN A 337 23.90 -19.24 1.14
N GLY A 338 23.48 -19.20 -0.13
CA GLY A 338 24.25 -18.64 -1.24
C GLY A 338 24.06 -17.13 -1.45
N LYS A 339 23.24 -16.47 -0.63
CA LYS A 339 22.90 -15.05 -0.74
C LYS A 339 23.65 -14.22 0.29
N THR A 340 23.59 -12.90 0.18
CA THR A 340 24.16 -11.98 1.18
C THR A 340 23.04 -11.41 2.06
N ILE A 341 23.25 -11.34 3.38
CA ILE A 341 22.33 -10.62 4.27
C ILE A 341 22.33 -9.14 3.87
N ALA A 342 21.16 -8.63 3.48
CA ALA A 342 20.94 -7.25 3.10
C ALA A 342 20.42 -6.41 4.27
N GLY A 343 19.80 -7.03 5.28
CA GLY A 343 19.32 -6.35 6.48
C GLY A 343 18.31 -7.17 7.28
N TYR A 344 17.76 -6.55 8.31
CA TYR A 344 16.75 -7.11 9.20
C TYR A 344 15.58 -6.14 9.33
N ALA A 345 14.37 -6.69 9.30
CA ALA A 345 13.16 -5.95 9.54
C ALA A 345 12.33 -6.56 10.66
N VAL A 346 11.72 -5.68 11.45
CA VAL A 346 10.77 -6.03 12.50
C VAL A 346 9.35 -5.93 11.95
N ALA A 347 8.46 -6.81 12.37
CA ALA A 347 7.05 -6.75 11.99
C ALA A 347 6.44 -5.37 12.29
N ILE A 348 5.52 -4.89 11.43
CA ILE A 348 4.85 -3.59 11.64
C ILE A 348 3.95 -3.57 12.90
N GLU A 349 3.61 -4.74 13.43
CA GLU A 349 2.80 -4.91 14.64
C GLU A 349 3.31 -6.08 15.50
N ASN A 350 2.85 -6.14 16.76
CA ASN A 350 3.06 -7.32 17.60
C ASN A 350 2.09 -8.44 17.18
N VAL A 351 2.41 -9.69 17.54
CA VAL A 351 1.50 -10.83 17.27
C VAL A 351 0.13 -10.70 17.95
N ALA A 352 0.05 -9.89 19.01
CA ALA A 352 -1.17 -9.58 19.73
C ALA A 352 -1.04 -8.22 20.44
N ALA A 353 -2.16 -7.53 20.64
CA ALA A 353 -2.18 -6.24 21.33
C ALA A 353 -1.77 -6.35 22.82
N GLY A 354 -2.00 -7.51 23.44
CA GLY A 354 -1.69 -7.77 24.85
C GLY A 354 -0.63 -8.86 25.05
N ARG A 355 -0.05 -8.94 26.26
CA ARG A 355 0.93 -9.99 26.61
C ARG A 355 0.28 -11.37 26.60
N GLN A 356 0.99 -12.33 26.05
CA GLN A 356 0.56 -13.72 25.99
C GLN A 356 1.27 -14.55 27.06
N ALA A 357 0.56 -15.48 27.69
CA ALA A 357 1.09 -16.34 28.74
C ALA A 357 2.12 -17.32 28.18
N LEU A 358 3.27 -17.43 28.87
CA LEU A 358 4.39 -18.31 28.52
C LEU A 358 4.35 -19.62 29.32
N ASN A 359 3.95 -19.57 30.58
CA ASN A 359 3.93 -20.71 31.50
C ASN A 359 2.64 -20.75 32.35
N PRO A 360 1.45 -20.80 31.74
CA PRO A 360 0.17 -20.74 32.45
C PRO A 360 -0.04 -21.90 33.44
N ASN A 361 0.68 -23.01 33.27
CA ASN A 361 0.56 -24.22 34.09
C ASN A 361 1.68 -24.34 35.14
N GLY A 362 2.38 -23.24 35.46
CA GLY A 362 3.45 -23.21 36.45
C GLY A 362 4.85 -23.32 35.84
N ALA A 363 5.81 -23.85 36.60
CA ALA A 363 7.23 -23.83 36.22
C ALA A 363 7.52 -24.69 34.99
N LEU A 364 8.24 -24.12 34.01
CA LEU A 364 8.86 -24.88 32.93
C LEU A 364 10.22 -25.42 33.38
N THR A 365 10.49 -26.70 33.12
CA THR A 365 11.73 -27.39 33.54
C THR A 365 12.50 -28.01 32.38
N ASN A 366 11.99 -27.89 31.16
CA ASN A 366 12.46 -28.54 29.94
C ASN A 366 13.16 -27.59 28.96
N LEU A 367 13.25 -26.29 29.28
CA LEU A 367 13.96 -25.33 28.45
C LEU A 367 15.46 -25.52 28.60
N VAL A 368 16.15 -25.65 27.47
CA VAL A 368 17.61 -25.83 27.40
C VAL A 368 18.25 -24.51 27.00
N GLU A 369 19.37 -24.17 27.63
CA GLU A 369 20.15 -22.97 27.29
C GLU A 369 20.46 -22.93 25.79
N THR A 370 20.25 -21.77 25.18
CA THR A 370 20.55 -21.57 23.76
C THR A 370 22.06 -21.60 23.56
N ALA A 371 22.52 -22.50 22.69
CA ALA A 371 23.95 -22.61 22.38
C ALA A 371 24.48 -21.29 21.78
N ALA A 372 25.68 -20.88 22.20
CA ALA A 372 26.31 -19.64 21.71
C ALA A 372 26.54 -19.61 20.18
N SER A 373 26.54 -20.77 19.52
CA SER A 373 26.62 -20.90 18.06
C SER A 373 25.31 -20.57 17.33
N MET A 374 24.18 -20.47 18.03
CA MET A 374 22.89 -20.08 17.46
C MET A 374 22.74 -18.56 17.50
N THR A 375 22.91 -17.92 16.35
CA THR A 375 23.06 -16.46 16.27
C THR A 375 21.77 -15.75 15.88
N ASN A 376 20.81 -16.44 15.24
CA ASN A 376 19.56 -15.84 14.77
C ASN A 376 18.31 -16.64 15.15
N GLY A 377 17.16 -15.99 15.04
CA GLY A 377 15.87 -16.55 15.46
C GLY A 377 15.41 -17.75 14.64
N THR A 378 15.86 -17.91 13.39
CA THR A 378 15.48 -19.06 12.55
C THR A 378 16.02 -20.38 13.12
N GLN A 379 17.13 -20.33 13.86
CA GLN A 379 17.74 -21.50 14.50
C GLN A 379 17.09 -21.87 15.85
N THR A 380 16.38 -20.93 16.49
CA THR A 380 16.02 -21.01 17.92
C THR A 380 14.52 -20.95 18.18
N THR A 381 13.74 -20.36 17.27
CA THR A 381 12.29 -20.18 17.42
C THR A 381 11.58 -21.50 17.67
N GLU A 382 11.83 -22.54 16.86
CA GLU A 382 11.17 -23.84 17.00
C GLU A 382 11.49 -24.51 18.34
N THR A 383 12.74 -24.41 18.80
CA THR A 383 13.14 -24.95 20.10
C THR A 383 12.41 -24.24 21.25
N LEU A 384 12.26 -22.90 21.18
CA LEU A 384 11.46 -22.16 22.15
C LEU A 384 10.01 -22.65 22.12
N LEU A 385 9.37 -22.66 20.95
CA LEU A 385 7.94 -22.98 20.80
C LEU A 385 7.64 -24.41 21.25
N THR A 386 8.49 -25.37 20.90
CA THR A 386 8.41 -26.75 21.41
C THR A 386 8.59 -26.80 22.93
N GLY A 387 9.55 -26.03 23.45
CA GLY A 387 9.87 -26.01 24.88
C GLY A 387 8.74 -25.45 25.75
N ILE A 388 8.06 -24.38 25.31
CA ILE A 388 6.95 -23.78 26.06
C ILE A 388 5.63 -24.54 25.89
N GLY A 389 5.51 -25.39 24.87
CA GLY A 389 4.31 -26.17 24.58
C GLY A 389 3.14 -25.34 24.04
N ASP A 390 1.94 -25.92 24.07
CA ASP A 390 0.73 -25.30 23.51
C ASP A 390 0.12 -24.27 24.48
N VAL A 391 0.78 -23.12 24.55
CA VAL A 391 0.39 -21.97 25.36
C VAL A 391 -0.07 -20.79 24.50
N ALA A 392 -0.76 -19.82 25.09
CA ALA A 392 -1.30 -18.65 24.38
C ALA A 392 -0.24 -17.91 23.56
N PHE A 393 1.01 -17.84 24.04
CA PHE A 393 2.11 -17.24 23.31
C PHE A 393 2.41 -17.95 21.99
N LYS A 394 2.51 -19.28 21.99
CA LYS A 394 2.72 -20.07 20.77
C LYS A 394 1.51 -19.95 19.84
N THR A 395 0.30 -20.12 20.37
CA THR A 395 -0.93 -20.01 19.57
C THR A 395 -1.07 -18.66 18.87
N ALA A 396 -0.76 -17.56 19.56
CA ALA A 396 -0.80 -16.22 18.97
C ALA A 396 0.26 -16.05 17.88
N TYR A 397 1.48 -16.54 18.12
CA TYR A 397 2.55 -16.50 17.12
C TYR A 397 2.20 -17.31 15.86
N ASP A 398 1.80 -18.58 16.02
CA ASP A 398 1.49 -19.48 14.90
C ASP A 398 0.33 -18.94 14.05
N LYS A 399 -0.71 -18.41 14.72
CA LYS A 399 -1.84 -17.75 14.03
C LYS A 399 -1.36 -16.53 13.24
N TRP A 400 -0.61 -15.65 13.89
CA TRP A 400 -0.14 -14.41 13.26
C TRP A 400 0.75 -14.69 12.05
N VAL A 401 1.67 -15.66 12.14
CA VAL A 401 2.50 -16.08 11.00
C VAL A 401 1.66 -16.63 9.84
N GLY A 402 0.59 -17.38 10.13
CA GLY A 402 -0.34 -17.86 9.11
C GLY A 402 -1.12 -16.75 8.39
N GLU A 403 -1.34 -15.62 9.06
CA GLU A 403 -2.00 -14.43 8.49
C GLU A 403 -1.01 -13.51 7.72
N HIS A 404 0.30 -13.64 7.97
CA HIS A 404 1.36 -12.78 7.43
C HIS A 404 2.30 -13.54 6.48
N ILE A 405 1.73 -14.15 5.45
CA ILE A 405 2.46 -14.98 4.48
C ILE A 405 3.46 -14.12 3.67
N LEU A 406 4.70 -14.60 3.57
CA LEU A 406 5.77 -13.99 2.77
C LEU A 406 5.87 -14.69 1.40
N GLY A 407 6.10 -13.92 0.34
CA GLY A 407 6.06 -14.39 -1.05
C GLY A 407 7.41 -14.42 -1.76
N SER A 408 8.52 -14.18 -1.05
CA SER A 408 9.84 -13.95 -1.65
C SER A 408 10.87 -15.02 -1.31
N GLU A 409 11.66 -15.41 -2.30
CA GLU A 409 12.84 -16.25 -2.10
C GLU A 409 14.01 -15.52 -1.41
N ASN A 410 13.92 -14.21 -1.25
CA ASN A 410 14.94 -13.35 -0.63
C ASN A 410 14.64 -13.03 0.83
N LEU A 411 13.59 -13.61 1.40
CA LEU A 411 13.24 -13.43 2.80
C LEU A 411 13.41 -14.74 3.57
N SER A 412 13.85 -14.64 4.82
CA SER A 412 13.61 -15.73 5.77
C SER A 412 12.12 -15.84 6.07
N ALA A 413 11.67 -16.98 6.59
CA ALA A 413 10.40 -17.04 7.30
C ALA A 413 10.42 -16.06 8.50
N TRP A 414 9.23 -15.69 8.99
CA TRP A 414 9.11 -15.01 10.28
C TRP A 414 9.73 -15.86 11.39
N TYR A 415 10.45 -15.20 12.28
CA TYR A 415 11.03 -15.83 13.46
C TYR A 415 10.87 -14.95 14.71
N ILE A 416 10.90 -15.57 15.88
CA ILE A 416 11.08 -14.89 17.15
C ILE A 416 12.57 -14.55 17.27
N PRO A 417 12.94 -13.27 17.42
CA PRO A 417 14.34 -12.87 17.41
C PRO A 417 15.12 -13.44 18.59
N THR A 418 16.42 -13.66 18.42
CA THR A 418 17.32 -13.92 19.56
C THR A 418 17.40 -12.68 20.45
N LEU A 419 17.90 -12.82 21.68
CA LEU A 419 18.12 -11.67 22.57
C LEU A 419 19.03 -10.62 21.91
N ALA A 420 20.02 -11.03 21.12
CA ALA A 420 20.89 -10.11 20.40
C ALA A 420 20.13 -9.29 19.34
N GLN A 421 19.30 -9.96 18.52
CA GLN A 421 18.47 -9.29 17.51
C GLN A 421 17.41 -8.38 18.14
N LEU A 422 16.77 -8.85 19.22
CA LEU A 422 15.78 -8.06 19.97
C LEU A 422 16.42 -6.85 20.64
N ASN A 423 17.60 -6.99 21.25
CA ASN A 423 18.36 -5.86 21.82
C ASN A 423 18.75 -4.85 20.75
N ALA A 424 19.22 -5.31 19.58
CA ALA A 424 19.57 -4.43 18.47
C ALA A 424 18.36 -3.56 18.05
N PHE A 425 17.19 -4.19 17.86
CA PHE A 425 15.97 -3.44 17.58
C PHE A 425 15.57 -2.50 18.72
N MET A 426 15.49 -2.99 19.97
CA MET A 426 15.05 -2.17 21.10
C MET A 426 15.99 -1.01 21.38
N ASN A 427 17.29 -1.16 21.11
CA ASN A 427 18.26 -0.07 21.23
C ASN A 427 18.08 1.01 20.16
N THR A 428 17.44 0.72 19.02
CA THR A 428 17.07 1.80 18.09
C THR A 428 16.04 2.76 18.69
N LEU A 429 15.18 2.26 19.59
CA LEU A 429 14.08 3.01 20.19
C LEU A 429 14.40 3.57 21.59
N PHE A 430 15.17 2.83 22.38
CA PHE A 430 15.39 3.12 23.79
C PHE A 430 16.87 3.07 24.17
N THR A 431 17.24 3.87 25.18
CA THR A 431 18.50 3.67 25.90
C THR A 431 18.51 2.29 26.54
N ILE A 432 19.54 1.49 26.26
CA ILE A 432 19.74 0.17 26.87
C ILE A 432 20.98 0.21 27.76
N GLY A 433 20.79 0.05 29.07
CA GLY A 433 21.87 0.24 30.04
C GLY A 433 22.40 1.67 29.99
N GLU A 434 23.69 1.82 29.69
CA GLU A 434 24.35 3.12 29.50
C GLU A 434 24.41 3.54 28.02
N THR A 435 24.01 2.66 27.10
CA THR A 435 24.05 2.91 25.66
C THR A 435 22.80 3.66 25.23
N SER A 436 22.99 4.87 24.70
CA SER A 436 21.90 5.70 24.18
C SER A 436 21.19 5.03 23.00
N ALA A 437 19.95 5.45 22.72
CA ALA A 437 19.20 4.96 21.57
C ALA A 437 19.95 5.27 20.25
N THR A 438 20.05 4.28 19.37
CA THR A 438 20.85 4.36 18.13
C THR A 438 20.04 4.75 16.90
N GLY A 439 18.72 4.58 16.92
CA GLY A 439 17.83 4.97 15.83
C GLY A 439 17.75 6.48 15.70
N SER A 440 17.52 6.99 14.49
CA SER A 440 17.27 8.42 14.27
C SER A 440 15.98 8.87 14.97
N GLU A 441 15.83 10.18 15.17
CA GLU A 441 14.57 10.73 15.69
C GLU A 441 13.37 10.35 14.81
N ASP A 442 13.51 10.44 13.49
CA ASP A 442 12.49 10.03 12.53
C ASP A 442 12.10 8.56 12.69
N PHE A 443 13.08 7.68 12.86
CA PHE A 443 12.82 6.25 13.07
C PHE A 443 12.03 6.01 14.37
N ARG A 444 12.42 6.66 15.47
CA ARG A 444 11.74 6.50 16.77
C ARG A 444 10.33 7.08 16.79
N ASN A 445 10.07 8.07 15.93
CA ASN A 445 8.78 8.73 15.80
C ASN A 445 7.85 8.04 14.78
N LEU A 446 8.23 6.89 14.22
CA LEU A 446 7.35 6.13 13.32
C LEU A 446 6.06 5.75 14.06
N PRO A 447 4.88 5.88 13.40
CA PRO A 447 3.60 5.60 14.03
C PRO A 447 3.52 4.21 14.66
N GLU A 448 4.15 3.19 14.07
CA GLU A 448 4.15 1.80 14.55
C GLU A 448 4.93 1.59 15.87
N PHE A 449 5.67 2.60 16.31
CA PHE A 449 6.44 2.61 17.56
C PHE A 449 5.90 3.58 18.62
N GLU A 450 4.75 4.22 18.35
CA GLU A 450 4.10 5.10 19.31
C GLU A 450 3.78 4.38 20.63
N PHE A 451 3.87 5.13 21.74
CA PHE A 451 3.73 4.60 23.10
C PHE A 451 2.26 4.44 23.51
N VAL A 452 1.53 3.61 22.77
CA VAL A 452 0.11 3.31 22.99
C VAL A 452 -0.15 1.80 23.03
N ILE A 453 -1.35 1.44 23.50
CA ILE A 453 -1.82 0.05 23.52
C ILE A 453 -1.85 -0.54 22.10
N GLY A 454 -1.34 -1.75 21.96
CA GLY A 454 -1.31 -2.48 20.69
C GLY A 454 -0.09 -2.20 19.81
N LYS A 455 0.74 -1.21 20.16
CA LYS A 455 1.99 -0.89 19.45
C LYS A 455 3.21 -1.28 20.26
N MET A 456 3.77 -0.38 21.07
CA MET A 456 4.91 -0.72 21.96
C MET A 456 4.47 -1.17 23.37
N PHE A 457 3.23 -0.92 23.75
CA PHE A 457 2.71 -1.24 25.08
C PHE A 457 1.38 -2.01 25.00
N ASP A 458 1.02 -2.65 26.12
CA ASP A 458 -0.13 -3.54 26.23
C ASP A 458 -1.31 -2.93 27.02
N ARG A 459 -1.19 -1.67 27.45
CA ARG A 459 -2.18 -0.99 28.31
C ARG A 459 -2.03 0.53 28.31
N ASP A 460 -3.07 1.21 28.76
CA ASP A 460 -3.12 2.65 29.06
C ASP A 460 -3.66 2.85 30.50
N PRO A 461 -2.97 3.59 31.39
CA PRO A 461 -1.65 4.20 31.23
C PRO A 461 -0.55 3.15 31.00
N ILE A 462 0.47 3.51 30.22
CA ILE A 462 1.60 2.62 29.91
C ILE A 462 2.32 2.18 31.18
N ALA A 463 2.81 0.93 31.18
CA ALA A 463 3.54 0.34 32.30
C ALA A 463 4.66 -0.57 31.79
N THR A 464 5.56 -0.94 32.70
CA THR A 464 6.70 -1.82 32.39
C THR A 464 6.26 -3.10 31.68
N VAL A 465 6.87 -3.37 30.52
CA VAL A 465 6.52 -4.47 29.62
C VAL A 465 7.74 -5.30 29.24
N ASN A 466 7.55 -6.62 29.10
CA ASN A 466 8.58 -7.53 28.61
C ASN A 466 8.23 -7.99 27.19
N TYR A 467 9.24 -7.99 26.32
CA TYR A 467 9.23 -8.63 25.02
C TYR A 467 10.06 -9.91 25.09
N ALA A 468 9.50 -11.04 24.68
CA ALA A 468 10.20 -12.31 24.68
C ALA A 468 11.12 -12.44 23.45
N SER A 469 12.30 -13.01 23.65
CA SER A 469 13.17 -13.50 22.60
C SER A 469 13.11 -15.04 22.53
N SER A 470 13.70 -15.62 21.51
CA SER A 470 13.91 -17.08 21.38
C SER A 470 15.12 -17.61 22.17
N THR A 471 15.87 -16.73 22.84
CA THR A 471 17.06 -17.13 23.62
C THR A 471 16.68 -17.60 25.02
N ILE A 472 17.14 -18.78 25.41
CA ILE A 472 17.06 -19.32 26.77
C ILE A 472 18.41 -19.12 27.46
N ASN A 473 18.41 -18.56 28.68
CA ASN A 473 19.62 -18.38 29.46
C ASN A 473 20.03 -19.64 30.23
N ASN A 474 21.24 -19.63 30.82
CA ASN A 474 21.77 -20.72 31.64
C ASN A 474 20.92 -21.13 32.86
N GLY A 475 19.95 -20.30 33.25
CA GLY A 475 18.97 -20.60 34.30
C GLY A 475 17.69 -21.27 33.79
N GLY A 476 17.62 -21.64 32.51
CA GLY A 476 16.43 -22.22 31.88
C GLY A 476 15.28 -21.22 31.68
N ASN A 477 15.56 -19.93 31.81
CA ASN A 477 14.56 -18.87 31.64
C ASN A 477 14.62 -18.27 30.24
N ILE A 478 13.46 -17.86 29.74
CA ILE A 478 13.37 -17.10 28.48
C ILE A 478 14.03 -15.75 28.70
N SER A 479 14.96 -15.38 27.83
CA SER A 479 15.53 -14.04 27.81
C SER A 479 14.65 -13.11 26.98
N GLY A 480 14.67 -11.82 27.30
CA GLY A 480 13.90 -10.82 26.59
C GLY A 480 14.41 -9.42 26.87
N VAL A 481 13.64 -8.44 26.42
CA VAL A 481 13.89 -7.03 26.74
C VAL A 481 12.74 -6.50 27.56
N ARG A 482 13.06 -5.85 28.68
CA ARG A 482 12.12 -5.13 29.53
C ARG A 482 12.20 -3.64 29.23
N ILE A 483 11.08 -3.04 28.85
CA ILE A 483 10.94 -1.58 28.75
C ILE A 483 10.42 -1.09 30.10
N ASN A 484 11.20 -0.27 30.80
CA ASN A 484 10.90 0.21 32.15
C ASN A 484 10.11 1.51 32.09
N VAL A 485 8.97 1.55 32.79
CA VAL A 485 8.10 2.72 32.86
C VAL A 485 7.92 3.13 34.32
N VAL A 486 8.09 4.43 34.60
CA VAL A 486 7.85 5.04 35.91
C VAL A 486 6.94 6.24 35.70
N ASN A 487 5.85 6.33 36.46
CA ASN A 487 4.87 7.43 36.35
C ASN A 487 4.40 7.71 34.91
N ASN A 488 4.08 6.64 34.16
CA ASN A 488 3.64 6.72 32.76
C ASN A 488 4.71 7.26 31.77
N ILE A 489 5.99 7.27 32.16
CA ILE A 489 7.10 7.74 31.32
C ILE A 489 8.11 6.60 31.16
N VAL A 490 8.52 6.35 29.91
CA VAL A 490 9.58 5.39 29.60
C VAL A 490 10.92 5.93 30.12
N THR A 491 11.62 5.11 30.91
CA THR A 491 12.89 5.49 31.52
C THR A 491 14.08 4.91 30.76
N ASN A 492 14.06 3.61 30.49
CA ASN A 492 15.04 2.90 29.67
C ASN A 492 14.47 1.53 29.26
N ALA A 493 15.27 0.76 28.51
CA ALA A 493 15.07 -0.67 28.33
C ALA A 493 16.29 -1.45 28.82
N GLN A 494 16.13 -2.73 29.10
CA GLN A 494 17.23 -3.61 29.52
C GLN A 494 16.97 -5.06 29.11
N ALA A 495 18.04 -5.80 28.82
CA ALA A 495 17.96 -7.24 28.77
C ALA A 495 17.48 -7.79 30.12
N ALA A 496 16.54 -8.72 30.09
CA ALA A 496 15.95 -9.30 31.30
C ALA A 496 15.61 -10.77 31.09
N GLY A 497 15.83 -11.57 32.13
CA GLY A 497 15.23 -12.90 32.22
C GLY A 497 13.75 -12.82 32.55
N ILE A 498 12.95 -13.65 31.89
CA ILE A 498 11.53 -13.88 32.17
C ILE A 498 11.45 -15.22 32.90
N THR A 499 11.17 -15.17 34.21
CA THR A 499 11.33 -16.31 35.12
C THR A 499 10.23 -17.36 34.96
N VAL A 500 10.27 -18.12 33.86
CA VAL A 500 9.33 -19.19 33.55
C VAL A 500 9.58 -20.48 34.34
N THR A 501 10.73 -20.60 35.00
CA THR A 501 11.04 -21.70 35.94
C THR A 501 10.39 -21.50 37.32
N GLY A 502 9.77 -20.34 37.56
CA GLY A 502 9.00 -20.06 38.77
C GLY A 502 7.57 -20.57 38.72
N THR A 503 6.89 -20.58 39.87
CA THR A 503 5.48 -21.01 39.98
C THR A 503 4.47 -19.98 39.47
N GLY A 504 4.88 -18.71 39.32
CA GLY A 504 4.02 -17.64 38.85
C GLY A 504 3.96 -17.58 37.32
N THR A 505 2.76 -17.41 36.78
CA THR A 505 2.55 -17.19 35.34
C THR A 505 3.26 -15.92 34.88
N GLN A 506 4.12 -16.08 33.89
CA GLN A 506 4.78 -15.02 33.15
C GLN A 506 4.08 -14.79 31.81
N SER A 507 4.07 -13.53 31.38
CA SER A 507 3.53 -13.15 30.08
C SER A 507 4.42 -12.10 29.42
N ALA A 508 4.51 -12.13 28.10
CA ALA A 508 5.31 -11.21 27.31
C ALA A 508 4.63 -10.82 25.99
N LEU A 509 5.05 -9.70 25.41
CA LEU A 509 4.77 -9.38 24.01
C LEU A 509 5.74 -10.13 23.09
N CYS A 510 5.33 -10.35 21.85
CA CYS A 510 6.16 -10.91 20.79
C CYS A 510 6.04 -10.02 19.56
N ARG A 511 7.19 -9.64 18.99
CA ARG A 511 7.28 -8.91 17.73
C ARG A 511 8.25 -9.64 16.82
N PRO A 512 7.74 -10.41 15.84
CA PRO A 512 8.56 -11.22 14.96
C PRO A 512 9.49 -10.37 14.08
N MET A 513 10.50 -11.01 13.52
CA MET A 513 11.44 -10.39 12.59
C MET A 513 11.63 -11.26 11.35
N ILE A 514 12.11 -10.64 10.28
CA ILE A 514 12.60 -11.29 9.07
C ILE A 514 14.00 -10.81 8.74
N THR A 515 14.78 -11.70 8.12
CA THR A 515 16.06 -11.36 7.51
C THR A 515 15.87 -11.26 6.00
N ILE A 516 16.48 -10.22 5.42
CA ILE A 516 16.37 -9.87 4.00
C ILE A 516 17.70 -10.22 3.34
N PHE A 517 17.64 -10.84 2.16
CA PHE A 517 18.79 -11.29 1.39
C PHE A 517 18.84 -10.64 0.01
N LYS A 518 20.05 -10.60 -0.59
CA LYS A 518 20.29 -10.17 -1.98
C LYS A 518 21.27 -11.08 -2.70
#